data_AF-E6VWB7-F1
#
_entry.id   AF-E6VWB7-F1
#
_cell.length_a   1.000
_cell.length_b   1.000
_cell.length_c   1.000
_cell.angle_alpha   90.00
_cell.angle_beta   90.00
_cell.angle_gamma   90.00
#
_symmetry.space_group_name_H-M   'P 1'
#
loop_
_entity.id
_entity.type
_entity.pdbx_description
1 polymer ?
#
loop_
_entity_poly.entity_id
_entity_poly.type
_entity_poly.pdbx_seq_one_letter_code
_entity_poly.pdbx_strand_id
1 'polypeptide(L)'
;MKLVADINALDTPSLFAASERRIILHAAVYGAFARSRPHRHGLETALAKPGFERLDIIVLEPGCCEPWVRPFLEALRFGISRQAADDEVAASHAFVSELAARHPGQVRVHPARRLPCLPILVIDDTIVFGQYAHADIHAPQGFWGMIQADVQTLLGWADTGKPPASASREEVAAFRLINECVRAMCACRACPTFSFQHPDRRDIPAPNTP
;
A
#
# COMPACT_ATOMS: atom_id res chain seq x y z
N MET A 1 0.83 3.39 -22.83
CA MET A 1 0.38 2.34 -21.89
C MET A 1 1.14 1.06 -22.20
N LYS A 2 1.57 0.31 -21.18
CA LYS A 2 2.13 -1.04 -21.27
C LYS A 2 1.19 -1.99 -20.53
N LEU A 3 0.90 -3.16 -21.09
CA LEU A 3 0.12 -4.22 -20.45
C LEU A 3 0.94 -5.50 -20.51
N VAL A 4 1.11 -6.18 -19.38
CA VAL A 4 1.88 -7.42 -19.29
C VAL A 4 1.12 -8.47 -18.49
N ALA A 5 1.44 -9.74 -18.74
CA ALA A 5 1.13 -10.82 -17.80
C ALA A 5 2.28 -10.91 -16.79
N ASP A 6 1.94 -11.02 -15.51
CA ASP A 6 2.87 -11.02 -14.38
C ASP A 6 3.54 -9.66 -14.08
N ILE A 7 3.42 -9.21 -12.82
CA ILE A 7 4.02 -7.95 -12.35
C ILE A 7 5.54 -7.93 -12.49
N ASN A 8 6.20 -9.09 -12.47
CA ASN A 8 7.65 -9.17 -12.58
C ASN A 8 8.16 -8.60 -13.92
N ALA A 9 7.33 -8.59 -14.98
CA ALA A 9 7.67 -8.00 -16.27
C ALA A 9 7.67 -6.44 -16.28
N LEU A 10 7.27 -5.81 -15.17
CA LEU A 10 7.34 -4.36 -14.97
C LEU A 10 8.57 -3.90 -14.17
N ASP A 11 9.35 -4.84 -13.62
CA ASP A 11 10.56 -4.55 -12.83
C ASP A 11 10.35 -3.45 -11.77
N THR A 12 9.36 -3.66 -10.91
CA THR A 12 9.01 -2.73 -9.83
C THR A 12 10.18 -2.38 -8.89
N PRO A 13 11.15 -3.27 -8.58
CA PRO A 13 12.36 -2.88 -7.85
C PRO A 13 13.15 -1.76 -8.52
N SER A 14 13.39 -1.85 -9.84
CA SER A 14 14.11 -0.83 -10.59
C SER A 14 13.30 0.46 -10.68
N LEU A 15 11.98 0.39 -10.83
CA LEU A 15 11.11 1.57 -10.77
C LEU A 15 11.22 2.28 -9.42
N PHE A 16 11.20 1.54 -8.30
CA PHE A 16 11.41 2.14 -6.97
C PHE A 16 12.78 2.81 -6.89
N ALA A 17 13.85 2.11 -7.27
CA ALA A 17 15.21 2.66 -7.24
C ALA A 17 15.36 3.92 -8.11
N ALA A 18 14.64 3.98 -9.24
CA ALA A 18 14.65 5.12 -10.15
C ALA A 18 13.84 6.31 -9.62
N SER A 19 12.92 6.11 -8.68
CA SER A 19 12.03 7.17 -8.20
C SER A 19 12.79 8.35 -7.60
N GLU A 20 12.34 9.57 -7.91
CA GLU A 20 13.01 10.80 -7.50
C GLU A 20 12.22 11.61 -6.47
N ARG A 21 10.88 11.55 -6.50
CA ARG A 21 10.03 12.42 -5.68
C ARG A 21 9.12 11.63 -4.76
N ARG A 22 8.33 10.70 -5.29
CA ARG A 22 7.25 10.09 -4.52
C ARG A 22 6.94 8.67 -4.92
N ILE A 23 6.66 7.85 -3.91
CA ILE A 23 6.06 6.54 -4.06
C ILE A 23 4.76 6.46 -3.25
N ILE A 24 3.70 5.90 -3.84
CA ILE A 24 2.48 5.48 -3.13
C ILE A 24 2.28 3.99 -3.38
N LEU A 25 2.24 3.21 -2.30
CA LEU A 25 1.94 1.78 -2.34
C LEU A 25 0.51 1.54 -1.85
N HIS A 26 -0.33 0.96 -2.71
CA HIS A 26 -1.71 0.60 -2.41
C HIS A 26 -1.98 -0.86 -2.82
N ALA A 27 -1.41 -1.81 -2.08
CA ALA A 27 -1.66 -3.25 -2.27
C ALA A 27 -2.19 -3.96 -1.01
N ALA A 28 -2.36 -3.22 0.10
CA ALA A 28 -2.79 -3.67 1.44
C ALA A 28 -1.88 -4.69 2.15
N VAL A 29 -1.23 -5.63 1.44
CA VAL A 29 -0.35 -6.66 2.02
C VAL A 29 0.99 -6.70 1.27
N TYR A 30 2.09 -6.52 2.00
CA TYR A 30 3.45 -6.36 1.49
C TYR A 30 4.42 -7.46 1.92
N GLY A 31 3.93 -8.62 2.41
CA GLY A 31 4.82 -9.69 2.86
C GLY A 31 5.75 -10.24 1.75
N ALA A 32 5.32 -10.20 0.49
CA ALA A 32 6.18 -10.50 -0.66
C ALA A 32 7.34 -9.50 -0.79
N PHE A 33 7.09 -8.19 -0.56
CA PHE A 33 8.13 -7.17 -0.60
C PHE A 33 9.08 -7.31 0.57
N ALA A 34 8.56 -7.60 1.77
CA ALA A 34 9.36 -7.85 2.97
C ALA A 34 10.39 -8.98 2.79
N ARG A 35 10.04 -10.03 2.03
CA ARG A 35 10.93 -11.15 1.71
C ARG A 35 11.81 -10.92 0.49
N SER A 36 11.47 -9.96 -0.36
CA SER A 36 12.19 -9.67 -1.60
C SER A 36 13.31 -8.66 -1.38
N ARG A 37 14.57 -9.12 -1.37
CA ARG A 37 15.75 -8.25 -1.33
C ARG A 37 15.76 -7.15 -2.42
N PRO A 38 15.42 -7.43 -3.70
CA PRO A 38 15.35 -6.37 -4.72
C PRO A 38 14.36 -5.25 -4.39
N HIS A 39 13.10 -5.59 -4.07
CA HIS A 39 12.09 -4.61 -3.66
C HIS A 39 12.53 -3.76 -2.47
N ARG A 40 13.08 -4.39 -1.43
CA ARG A 40 13.62 -3.66 -0.27
C ARG A 40 14.72 -2.69 -0.70
N HIS A 41 15.70 -3.18 -1.45
CA HIS A 41 16.79 -2.34 -1.93
C HIS A 41 16.29 -1.17 -2.80
N GLY A 42 15.33 -1.40 -3.69
CA GLY A 42 14.75 -0.33 -4.51
C GLY A 42 14.09 0.77 -3.68
N LEU A 43 13.32 0.40 -2.65
CA LEU A 43 12.71 1.37 -1.73
C LEU A 43 13.77 2.14 -0.92
N GLU A 44 14.78 1.45 -0.37
CA GLU A 44 15.87 2.12 0.36
C GLU A 44 16.65 3.08 -0.53
N THR A 45 16.91 2.69 -1.79
CA THR A 45 17.61 3.53 -2.76
C THR A 45 16.82 4.80 -3.06
N ALA A 46 15.49 4.70 -3.20
CA ALA A 46 14.64 5.89 -3.36
C ALA A 46 14.72 6.81 -2.13
N LEU A 47 14.54 6.25 -0.94
CA LEU A 47 14.55 6.99 0.33
C LEU A 47 15.91 7.65 0.66
N ALA A 48 17.00 7.10 0.13
CA ALA A 48 18.34 7.67 0.30
C ALA A 48 18.62 8.87 -0.62
N LYS A 49 17.78 9.15 -1.63
CA LYS A 49 18.05 10.23 -2.59
C LYS A 49 17.81 11.61 -1.98
N PRO A 50 18.73 12.57 -2.18
CA PRO A 50 18.47 13.96 -1.87
C PRO A 50 17.27 14.46 -2.68
N GLY A 51 16.23 14.93 -2.01
CA GLY A 51 15.02 15.47 -2.65
C GLY A 51 13.86 14.48 -2.77
N PHE A 52 14.03 13.21 -2.41
CA PHE A 52 12.90 12.30 -2.28
C PHE A 52 11.93 12.83 -1.20
N GLU A 53 10.68 13.07 -1.59
CA GLU A 53 9.72 13.75 -0.73
C GLU A 53 9.02 12.79 0.22
N ARG A 54 8.53 11.66 -0.31
CA ARG A 54 7.61 10.80 0.45
C ARG A 54 7.40 9.41 -0.11
N LEU A 55 7.27 8.46 0.81
CA LEU A 55 6.70 7.14 0.58
C LEU A 55 5.42 7.00 1.42
N ASP A 56 4.26 6.97 0.77
CA ASP A 56 2.98 6.68 1.42
C ASP A 56 2.62 5.20 1.21
N ILE A 57 2.32 4.48 2.30
CA ILE A 57 2.01 3.05 2.26
C ILE A 57 0.64 2.81 2.87
N ILE A 58 -0.31 2.31 2.07
CA ILE A 58 -1.62 1.87 2.55
C ILE A 58 -1.54 0.38 2.88
N VAL A 59 -1.69 0.02 4.15
CA VAL A 59 -1.44 -1.34 4.66
C VAL A 59 -2.56 -1.83 5.56
N LEU A 60 -2.90 -3.11 5.45
CA LEU A 60 -3.81 -3.79 6.37
C LEU A 60 -3.11 -4.04 7.71
N GLU A 61 -3.77 -3.68 8.80
CA GLU A 61 -3.27 -3.91 10.16
C GLU A 61 -3.63 -5.31 10.66
N PRO A 62 -2.76 -5.96 11.45
CA PRO A 62 -3.11 -7.18 12.16
C PRO A 62 -4.34 -6.97 13.02
N GLY A 63 -5.27 -7.92 13.00
CA GLY A 63 -6.50 -7.84 13.80
C GLY A 63 -7.56 -6.86 13.29
N CYS A 64 -7.39 -6.27 12.10
CA CYS A 64 -8.42 -5.41 11.48
C CYS A 64 -9.76 -6.17 11.39
N CYS A 65 -10.81 -5.57 11.97
CA CYS A 65 -12.15 -6.16 12.08
C CYS A 65 -13.12 -5.72 10.99
N GLU A 66 -12.64 -5.00 9.97
CA GLU A 66 -13.47 -4.55 8.87
C GLU A 66 -14.09 -5.76 8.12
N PRO A 67 -15.41 -5.74 7.81
CA PRO A 67 -16.11 -6.91 7.25
C PRO A 67 -15.54 -7.43 5.92
N TRP A 68 -14.89 -6.56 5.16
CA TRP A 68 -14.32 -6.89 3.85
C TRP A 68 -12.99 -7.65 3.94
N VAL A 69 -12.31 -7.63 5.09
CA VAL A 69 -10.93 -8.12 5.21
C VAL A 69 -10.83 -9.61 4.92
N ARG A 70 -11.74 -10.42 5.47
CA ARG A 70 -11.67 -11.88 5.29
C ARG A 70 -11.96 -12.31 3.84
N PRO A 71 -13.07 -11.88 3.22
CA PRO A 71 -13.29 -12.15 1.79
C PRO A 71 -12.16 -11.64 0.89
N PHE A 72 -11.56 -10.50 1.23
CA PHE A 72 -10.43 -9.95 0.47
C PHE A 72 -9.17 -10.81 0.56
N LEU A 73 -8.78 -11.24 1.77
CA LEU A 73 -7.61 -12.11 1.94
C LEU A 73 -7.79 -13.47 1.26
N GLU A 74 -9.00 -14.02 1.28
CA GLU A 74 -9.36 -15.24 0.55
C GLU A 74 -9.23 -15.06 -0.96
N ALA A 75 -9.65 -13.92 -1.51
CA ALA A 75 -9.47 -13.60 -2.93
C ALA A 75 -8.00 -13.36 -3.31
N LEU A 76 -7.18 -12.83 -2.39
CA LEU A 76 -5.75 -12.61 -2.66
C LEU A 76 -4.94 -13.91 -2.73
N ARG A 77 -5.29 -14.88 -1.88
CA ARG A 77 -4.54 -16.13 -1.69
C ARG A 77 -5.49 -17.27 -1.41
N PHE A 78 -6.07 -17.78 -2.48
CA PHE A 78 -6.91 -18.96 -2.38
C PHE A 78 -6.13 -20.16 -1.82
N GLY A 79 -6.77 -20.97 -0.97
CA GLY A 79 -6.19 -22.22 -0.48
C GLY A 79 -5.16 -22.12 0.65
N ILE A 80 -4.85 -20.92 1.17
CA ILE A 80 -4.02 -20.80 2.39
C ILE A 80 -4.87 -20.87 3.65
N SER A 81 -4.27 -21.33 4.75
CA SER A 81 -4.95 -21.36 6.05
C SER A 81 -5.17 -19.94 6.57
N ARG A 82 -6.19 -19.76 7.44
CA ARG A 82 -6.44 -18.49 8.13
C ARG A 82 -5.20 -17.98 8.87
N GLN A 83 -4.51 -18.89 9.57
CA GLN A 83 -3.29 -18.55 10.29
C GLN A 83 -2.21 -18.04 9.33
N ALA A 84 -2.00 -18.69 8.18
CA ALA A 84 -1.03 -18.24 7.20
C ALA A 84 -1.37 -16.85 6.61
N ALA A 85 -2.65 -16.55 6.43
CA ALA A 85 -3.09 -15.22 6.03
C ALA A 85 -2.80 -14.18 7.12
N ASP A 86 -3.11 -14.48 8.38
CA ASP A 86 -2.83 -13.62 9.53
C ASP A 86 -1.32 -13.37 9.71
N ASP A 87 -0.49 -14.40 9.52
CA ASP A 87 0.97 -14.31 9.56
C ASP A 87 1.52 -13.42 8.43
N GLU A 88 0.96 -13.51 7.22
CA GLU A 88 1.36 -12.65 6.10
C GLU A 88 1.00 -11.18 6.36
N VAL A 89 -0.16 -10.91 6.98
CA VAL A 89 -0.55 -9.55 7.40
C VAL A 89 0.39 -9.03 8.48
N ALA A 90 0.73 -9.86 9.48
CA ALA A 90 1.68 -9.51 10.53
C ALA A 90 3.07 -9.19 9.96
N ALA A 91 3.59 -10.02 9.06
CA ALA A 91 4.88 -9.80 8.41
C ALA A 91 4.87 -8.53 7.52
N SER A 92 3.80 -8.31 6.78
CA SER A 92 3.57 -7.09 5.99
C SER A 92 3.63 -5.84 6.88
N HIS A 93 2.88 -5.85 7.98
CA HIS A 93 2.79 -4.71 8.89
C HIS A 93 4.12 -4.45 9.61
N ALA A 94 4.82 -5.49 10.06
CA ALA A 94 6.12 -5.37 10.70
C ALA A 94 7.15 -4.74 9.76
N PHE A 95 7.22 -5.19 8.50
CA PHE A 95 8.10 -4.61 7.49
C PHE A 95 7.83 -3.12 7.26
N VAL A 96 6.56 -2.75 7.07
CA VAL A 96 6.17 -1.36 6.82
C VAL A 96 6.45 -0.48 8.04
N SER A 97 6.20 -0.99 9.26
CA SER A 97 6.48 -0.29 10.51
C SER A 97 7.99 -0.05 10.71
N GLU A 98 8.81 -1.06 10.43
CA GLU A 98 10.27 -0.94 10.49
C GLU A 98 10.79 0.09 9.47
N LEU A 99 10.29 0.04 8.24
CA LEU A 99 10.64 1.01 7.20
C LEU A 99 10.28 2.43 7.63
N ALA A 100 9.11 2.62 8.24
CA ALA A 100 8.67 3.91 8.76
C ALA A 100 9.54 4.41 9.93
N ALA A 101 9.93 3.52 10.84
CA ALA A 101 10.79 3.86 11.96
C ALA A 101 12.21 4.27 11.52
N ARG A 102 12.75 3.65 10.46
CA ARG A 102 14.09 3.98 9.93
C ARG A 102 14.11 5.29 9.13
N HIS A 103 12.98 5.71 8.58
CA HIS A 103 12.87 6.90 7.72
C HIS A 103 11.79 7.87 8.22
N PRO A 104 11.95 8.42 9.44
CA PRO A 104 10.94 9.28 10.05
C PRO A 104 10.72 10.53 9.20
N GLY A 105 9.45 10.87 8.97
CA GLY A 105 9.04 12.04 8.18
C GLY A 105 8.96 11.80 6.67
N GLN A 106 9.69 10.83 6.12
CA GLN A 106 9.62 10.46 4.70
C GLN A 106 8.61 9.34 4.44
N VAL A 107 8.52 8.37 5.34
CA VAL A 107 7.59 7.24 5.21
C VAL A 107 6.35 7.48 6.05
N ARG A 108 5.17 7.36 5.44
CA ARG A 108 3.87 7.45 6.12
C ARG A 108 3.07 6.19 5.91
N VAL A 109 2.55 5.65 6.99
CA VAL A 109 1.76 4.43 7.00
C VAL A 109 0.30 4.79 7.23
N HIS A 110 -0.56 4.30 6.35
CA HIS A 110 -2.00 4.55 6.33
C HIS A 110 -2.73 3.23 6.51
N PRO A 111 -3.48 3.02 7.62
CA PRO A 111 -4.28 1.82 7.78
C PRO A 111 -5.33 1.66 6.68
N ALA A 112 -5.40 0.48 6.07
CA ALA A 112 -6.45 0.17 5.10
C ALA A 112 -7.81 0.06 5.82
N ARG A 113 -8.64 1.10 5.68
CA ARG A 113 -10.01 1.16 6.23
C ARG A 113 -11.11 0.89 5.21
N ARG A 114 -10.75 0.81 3.92
CA ARG A 114 -11.68 0.54 2.82
C ARG A 114 -11.15 -0.63 2.01
N LEU A 115 -12.07 -1.43 1.47
CA LEU A 115 -11.75 -2.50 0.53
C LEU A 115 -10.97 -1.91 -0.66
N PRO A 116 -9.71 -2.33 -0.89
CA PRO A 116 -8.98 -1.93 -2.09
C PRO A 116 -9.62 -2.57 -3.32
N CYS A 117 -9.97 -1.76 -4.32
CA CYS A 117 -10.60 -2.31 -5.54
C CYS A 117 -9.57 -2.88 -6.52
N LEU A 118 -8.32 -2.42 -6.45
CA LEU A 118 -7.21 -2.90 -7.25
C LEU A 118 -5.87 -2.60 -6.55
N PRO A 119 -4.81 -3.38 -6.81
CA PRO A 119 -3.47 -3.01 -6.37
C PRO A 119 -2.94 -1.87 -7.26
N ILE A 120 -2.43 -0.80 -6.63
CA ILE A 120 -1.87 0.37 -7.33
C ILE A 120 -0.49 0.70 -6.72
N LEU A 121 0.49 0.92 -7.59
CA LEU A 121 1.78 1.53 -7.24
C LEU A 121 1.90 2.83 -8.04
N VAL A 122 2.11 3.94 -7.36
CA VAL A 122 2.42 5.23 -7.99
C VAL A 122 3.89 5.51 -7.72
N ILE A 123 4.69 5.68 -8.76
CA ILE A 123 6.13 5.95 -8.69
C ILE A 123 6.39 7.17 -9.56
N ASP A 124 6.50 8.34 -8.93
CA ASP A 124 6.50 9.64 -9.61
C ASP A 124 5.32 9.75 -10.59
N ASP A 125 5.59 9.88 -11.89
CA ASP A 125 4.58 9.98 -12.95
C ASP A 125 4.21 8.62 -13.58
N THR A 126 4.76 7.52 -13.03
CA THR A 126 4.45 6.15 -13.43
C THR A 126 3.38 5.56 -12.52
N ILE A 127 2.27 5.11 -13.10
CA ILE A 127 1.21 4.39 -12.38
C ILE A 127 1.20 2.94 -12.85
N VAL A 128 1.46 2.01 -11.94
CA VAL A 128 1.32 0.56 -12.13
C VAL A 128 0.05 0.12 -11.43
N PHE A 129 -0.77 -0.68 -12.09
CA PHE A 129 -2.01 -1.20 -11.52
C PHE A 129 -2.28 -2.62 -11.98
N GLY A 130 -2.90 -3.41 -11.12
CA GLY A 130 -3.29 -4.79 -11.41
C GLY A 130 -4.77 -5.02 -11.15
N GLN A 131 -5.10 -6.28 -10.91
CA GLN A 131 -6.46 -6.71 -10.58
C GLN A 131 -6.44 -7.69 -9.42
N TYR A 132 -7.43 -7.56 -8.55
CA TYR A 132 -7.82 -8.64 -7.65
C TYR A 132 -8.89 -9.47 -8.35
N ALA A 133 -8.84 -10.80 -8.16
CA ALA A 133 -9.79 -11.72 -8.77
C ALA A 133 -10.08 -12.87 -7.82
N HIS A 134 -11.30 -13.40 -7.85
CA HIS A 134 -11.62 -14.68 -7.23
C HIS A 134 -11.08 -15.80 -8.12
N ALA A 135 -9.78 -16.05 -8.04
CA ALA A 135 -9.08 -17.02 -8.86
C ALA A 135 -8.02 -17.75 -8.03
N ASP A 136 -7.71 -18.99 -8.43
CA ASP A 136 -6.65 -19.79 -7.80
C ASP A 136 -5.25 -19.21 -8.06
N ILE A 137 -5.12 -18.40 -9.12
CA ILE A 137 -3.89 -17.74 -9.51
C ILE A 137 -3.74 -16.44 -8.72
N HIS A 138 -2.61 -16.28 -8.04
CA HIS A 138 -2.37 -15.13 -7.17
C HIS A 138 -2.25 -13.83 -7.97
N ALA A 139 -2.65 -12.71 -7.36
CA ALA A 139 -2.66 -11.39 -8.00
C ALA A 139 -1.38 -11.00 -8.77
N PRO A 140 -0.15 -11.30 -8.30
CA PRO A 140 1.08 -11.01 -9.05
C PRO A 140 1.13 -11.64 -10.45
N GLN A 141 0.47 -12.77 -10.67
CA GLN A 141 0.48 -13.52 -11.93
C GLN A 141 -0.63 -13.08 -12.91
N GLY A 142 -1.47 -12.13 -12.52
CA GLY A 142 -2.52 -11.57 -13.37
C GLY A 142 -2.01 -10.60 -14.44
N PHE A 143 -2.94 -9.87 -15.07
CA PHE A 143 -2.60 -8.76 -15.95
C PHE A 143 -2.26 -7.50 -15.16
N TRP A 144 -1.19 -6.82 -15.57
CA TRP A 144 -0.73 -5.58 -14.97
C TRP A 144 -0.54 -4.50 -16.04
N GLY A 145 -1.13 -3.34 -15.77
CA GLY A 145 -1.02 -2.14 -16.59
C GLY A 145 0.02 -1.17 -16.03
N MET A 146 0.70 -0.45 -16.91
CA MET A 146 1.57 0.67 -16.57
C MET A 146 1.30 1.84 -17.52
N ILE A 147 1.05 3.02 -16.94
CA ILE A 147 0.81 4.26 -17.67
C ILE A 147 1.72 5.36 -17.14
N GLN A 148 1.94 6.37 -17.99
CA GLN A 148 2.54 7.64 -17.60
C GLN A 148 1.40 8.66 -17.47
N ALA A 149 1.40 9.45 -16.41
CA ALA A 149 0.46 10.54 -16.19
C ALA A 149 1.11 11.60 -15.29
N ASP A 150 0.70 12.86 -15.42
CA ASP A 150 1.11 13.92 -14.50
C ASP A 150 0.45 13.71 -13.13
N VAL A 151 1.11 12.93 -12.28
CA VAL A 151 0.56 12.51 -10.99
C VAL A 151 0.37 13.70 -10.06
N GLN A 152 1.23 14.71 -10.16
CA GLN A 152 1.11 15.93 -9.35
C GLN A 152 -0.20 16.66 -9.66
N THR A 153 -0.52 16.85 -10.94
CA THR A 153 -1.79 17.44 -11.38
C THR A 153 -2.99 16.59 -10.93
N LEU A 154 -2.91 15.26 -11.09
CA LEU A 154 -3.98 14.35 -10.66
C LEU A 154 -4.22 14.37 -9.14
N LEU A 155 -3.15 14.49 -8.33
CA LEU A 155 -3.25 14.68 -6.89
C LEU A 155 -3.91 16.02 -6.56
N GLY A 156 -3.55 17.09 -7.26
CA GLY A 156 -4.21 18.40 -7.10
C GLY A 156 -5.71 18.37 -7.44
N TRP A 157 -6.13 17.57 -8.42
CA TRP A 157 -7.56 17.36 -8.70
C TRP A 157 -8.27 16.62 -7.57
N ALA A 158 -7.58 15.70 -6.89
CA ALA A 158 -8.15 14.93 -5.78
C ALA A 158 -8.51 15.83 -4.59
N ASP A 159 -7.77 16.92 -4.37
CA ASP A 159 -8.07 17.92 -3.35
C ASP A 159 -9.43 18.62 -3.59
N THR A 160 -9.82 18.78 -4.85
CA THR A 160 -11.13 19.35 -5.25
C THR A 160 -12.20 18.29 -5.51
N GLY A 161 -11.82 17.01 -5.50
CA GLY A 161 -12.71 15.86 -5.67
C GLY A 161 -13.13 15.55 -7.11
N LYS A 162 -12.69 16.31 -8.12
CA LYS A 162 -13.05 16.05 -9.53
C LYS A 162 -12.01 16.60 -10.53
N PRO A 163 -11.85 15.97 -11.70
CA PRO A 163 -11.05 16.53 -12.80
C PRO A 163 -11.74 17.77 -13.41
N PRO A 164 -10.99 18.67 -14.09
CA PRO A 164 -11.57 19.79 -14.84
C PRO A 164 -12.36 19.28 -16.05
N ALA A 165 -13.32 20.09 -16.52
CA ALA A 165 -14.16 19.74 -17.68
C ALA A 165 -13.36 19.57 -18.99
N SER A 166 -12.15 20.13 -19.06
CA SER A 166 -11.23 20.02 -20.19
C SER A 166 -10.35 18.76 -20.17
N ALA A 167 -10.40 17.95 -19.10
CA ALA A 167 -9.58 16.75 -18.99
C ALA A 167 -9.92 15.75 -20.09
N SER A 168 -8.89 15.18 -20.70
CA SER A 168 -8.99 14.06 -21.64
C SER A 168 -9.55 12.80 -20.97
N ARG A 169 -9.98 11.84 -21.79
CA ARG A 169 -10.52 10.57 -21.28
C ARG A 169 -9.45 9.77 -20.53
N GLU A 170 -8.21 9.82 -21.02
CA GLU A 170 -7.04 9.18 -20.45
C GLU A 170 -6.70 9.78 -19.08
N GLU A 171 -6.72 11.11 -18.95
CA GLU A 171 -6.50 11.79 -17.67
C GLU A 171 -7.61 11.46 -16.66
N VAL A 172 -8.87 11.42 -17.09
CA VAL A 172 -9.98 11.01 -16.22
C VAL A 172 -9.80 9.55 -15.77
N ALA A 173 -9.34 8.66 -16.64
CA ALA A 173 -9.05 7.27 -16.28
C ALA A 173 -7.89 7.16 -15.28
N ALA A 174 -6.79 7.88 -15.50
CA ALA A 174 -5.66 7.93 -14.57
C ALA A 174 -6.06 8.55 -13.22
N PHE A 175 -6.90 9.60 -13.24
CA PHE A 175 -7.44 10.23 -12.03
C PHE A 175 -8.18 9.24 -11.15
N ARG A 176 -8.94 8.29 -11.73
CA ARG A 176 -9.65 7.27 -10.92
C ARG A 176 -8.68 6.41 -10.10
N LEU A 177 -7.50 6.09 -10.64
CA LEU A 177 -6.46 5.33 -9.94
C LEU A 177 -5.86 6.17 -8.80
N ILE A 178 -5.51 7.43 -9.06
CA ILE A 178 -4.97 8.33 -8.04
C ILE A 178 -5.99 8.63 -6.94
N ASN A 179 -7.25 8.86 -7.30
CA ASN A 179 -8.32 9.15 -6.36
C ASN A 179 -8.64 7.96 -5.43
N GLU A 180 -8.49 6.71 -5.89
CA GLU A 180 -8.57 5.52 -5.03
C GLU A 180 -7.50 5.60 -3.91
N CYS A 181 -6.23 5.84 -4.28
CA CYS A 181 -5.13 5.99 -3.32
C CYS A 181 -5.39 7.14 -2.34
N VAL A 182 -5.79 8.32 -2.83
CA VAL A 182 -6.06 9.50 -1.98
C VAL A 182 -7.21 9.22 -1.01
N ARG A 183 -8.30 8.61 -1.48
CA ARG A 183 -9.44 8.26 -0.61
C ARG A 183 -9.06 7.23 0.45
N ALA A 184 -8.20 6.28 0.12
CA ALA A 184 -7.68 5.31 1.08
C ALA A 184 -6.81 6.00 2.16
N MET A 185 -5.92 6.92 1.78
CA MET A 185 -5.11 7.68 2.74
C MET A 185 -5.96 8.61 3.63
N CYS A 186 -6.99 9.25 3.07
CA CYS A 186 -7.86 10.17 3.83
C CYS A 186 -8.78 9.45 4.83
N ALA A 187 -9.23 8.23 4.52
CA ALA A 187 -10.09 7.45 5.41
C ALA A 187 -9.44 7.20 6.79
N CYS A 188 -8.11 7.23 6.88
CA CYS A 188 -7.35 7.10 8.12
C CYS A 188 -7.53 8.29 9.06
N ARG A 189 -7.74 9.50 8.52
CA ARG A 189 -7.83 10.75 9.32
C ARG A 189 -9.18 10.95 9.99
N ALA A 190 -10.20 10.22 9.57
CA ALA A 190 -11.57 10.35 10.06
C ALA A 190 -11.87 9.47 11.29
N CYS A 191 -10.92 8.67 11.78
CA CYS A 191 -11.10 7.80 12.93
C CYS A 191 -10.25 8.31 14.11
N PRO A 192 -10.84 8.98 15.12
CA PRO A 192 -10.10 9.66 16.18
C PRO A 192 -9.69 8.75 17.35
N THR A 193 -9.59 7.43 17.16
CA THR A 193 -9.21 6.51 18.23
C THR A 193 -8.43 5.34 17.69
N PHE A 194 -7.11 5.34 17.84
CA PHE A 194 -6.36 4.16 18.25
C PHE A 194 -5.08 4.62 18.95
N SER A 195 -5.12 4.51 20.27
CA SER A 195 -3.96 4.70 21.14
C SER A 195 -2.99 3.55 20.88
N PHE A 196 -1.71 3.84 20.68
CA PHE A 196 -0.63 2.86 20.76
C PHE A 196 -0.59 2.30 22.18
N GLN A 197 -1.46 1.32 22.49
CA GLN A 197 -1.28 0.52 23.69
C GLN A 197 -0.26 -0.57 23.38
N HIS A 198 0.96 -0.27 23.80
CA HIS A 198 2.06 -1.21 23.91
C HIS A 198 1.59 -2.44 24.70
N PRO A 199 1.67 -3.67 24.16
CA PRO A 199 1.28 -4.87 24.89
C PRO A 199 2.42 -5.30 25.81
N ASP A 200 2.69 -4.53 26.87
CA ASP A 200 3.52 -5.03 27.97
C ASP A 200 3.23 -4.28 29.28
N ARG A 201 2.08 -4.58 29.86
CA ARG A 201 1.91 -4.55 31.32
C ARG A 201 1.21 -5.83 31.72
N ARG A 202 2.01 -6.86 31.93
CA ARG A 202 1.63 -8.01 32.75
C ARG A 202 1.11 -7.49 34.08
N ASP A 203 -0.10 -7.90 34.43
CA ASP A 203 -0.67 -7.78 35.77
C ASP A 203 0.31 -8.38 36.78
N ILE A 204 0.99 -7.53 37.52
CA ILE A 204 1.73 -7.93 38.72
C ILE A 204 0.67 -8.07 39.83
N PRO A 205 0.47 -9.26 40.40
CA PRO A 205 -0.44 -9.41 41.54
C PRO A 205 0.14 -8.62 42.73
N ALA A 206 -0.70 -7.83 43.39
CA ALA A 206 -0.32 -7.09 44.57
C ALA A 206 0.18 -8.05 45.68
N PRO A 207 1.24 -7.70 46.41
CA PRO A 207 1.71 -8.53 47.52
C PRO A 207 0.72 -8.43 48.68
N ASN A 208 0.23 -9.59 49.12
CA ASN A 208 -0.49 -9.73 50.38
C ASN A 208 0.40 -9.22 51.51
N THR A 209 -0.16 -8.36 52.36
CA THR A 209 0.45 -7.98 53.64
C THR A 209 -0.64 -7.82 54.69
N PRO A 210 -0.29 -8.00 55.97
CA PRO A 210 -0.55 -9.15 56.82
C PRO A 210 -1.92 -9.16 57.52
#